data_AF-A0A943XGA8-F1
#
_entry.id   AF-A0A943XGA8-F1
#
_cell.length_a   1.000
_cell.length_b   1.000
_cell.length_c   1.000
_cell.angle_alpha   90.00
_cell.angle_beta   90.00
_cell.angle_gamma   90.00
#
_symmetry.space_group_name_H-M   'P 1'
#
loop_
_entity.id
_entity.type
_entity.pdbx_description
1 polymer ?
#
loop_
_entity_poly.entity_id
_entity_poly.type
_entity_poly.pdbx_seq_one_letter_code
_entity_poly.pdbx_strand_id
1 'polypeptide(L)'
;MRLNKVQRAAYELIQADARFLYTLVDMSQNASNISSNYIMMCQPYIGIFADGAEQWCKKLGLKAPLFNEQEKNYYDALRQSHKLLEKTYSEYANLLMSKLAESDQYFYSIRSLREKVFGYYNVGTDLFNGEYCGNTILGAAYIPMPLLSNQNVSIMIKDLSVIVGELAGFFGCKAFAPYLYDDKGNTVECKDFHFFNNCPLKEKNELGVVLFSILCNINYATVFIENFFLEEIPQKFKFAYLQYYYLCDFVNELRLTKGTNYSIDDALQNRELRNCLAHYGLGQYLEEKDIIETDILKGLTVKAFNLDYFETKRQLFKHLLNLRDQIQTNILA
;
A
#
# COMPACT_ATOMS: atom_id res chain seq x y z
N MET A 1 23.77 3.92 22.14
CA MET A 1 22.86 2.87 22.66
C MET A 1 23.39 1.52 22.25
N ARG A 2 23.40 0.52 23.14
CA ARG A 2 23.80 -0.85 22.79
C ARG A 2 22.55 -1.68 22.50
N LEU A 3 22.20 -1.81 21.22
CA LEU A 3 21.13 -2.69 20.77
C LEU A 3 21.58 -4.15 20.80
N ASN A 4 20.69 -5.05 21.23
CA ASN A 4 20.88 -6.49 21.04
C ASN A 4 20.69 -6.85 19.55
N LYS A 5 20.94 -8.11 19.16
CA LYS A 5 20.90 -8.50 17.74
C LYS A 5 19.53 -8.29 17.11
N VAL A 6 18.47 -8.69 17.82
CA VAL A 6 17.08 -8.55 17.32
C VAL A 6 16.66 -7.09 17.19
N GLN A 7 17.03 -6.24 18.16
CA GLN A 7 16.76 -4.81 18.10
C GLN A 7 17.53 -4.11 16.98
N ARG A 8 18.77 -4.55 16.70
CA ARG A 8 19.55 -4.05 15.56
C ARG A 8 18.89 -4.42 14.23
N ALA A 9 18.47 -5.68 14.07
CA ALA A 9 17.71 -6.11 12.90
C ALA A 9 16.43 -5.29 12.70
N ALA A 10 15.69 -5.00 13.78
CA ALA A 10 14.50 -4.15 13.71
C ALA A 10 14.85 -2.71 13.29
N TYR A 11 15.91 -2.14 13.85
CA TYR A 11 16.39 -0.80 13.50
C TYR A 11 16.74 -0.71 12.01
N GLU A 12 17.43 -1.72 11.46
CA GLU A 12 17.80 -1.77 10.03
C GLU A 12 16.57 -1.85 9.11
N LEU A 13 15.53 -2.62 9.49
CA LEU A 13 14.28 -2.67 8.74
C LEU A 13 13.51 -1.34 8.80
N ILE A 14 13.49 -0.66 9.95
CA ILE A 14 12.89 0.67 10.09
C ILE A 14 13.67 1.70 9.25
N GLN A 15 15.00 1.64 9.27
CA GLN A 15 15.86 2.49 8.44
C GLN A 15 15.64 2.23 6.94
N ALA A 16 15.45 0.98 6.54
CA ALA A 16 15.12 0.64 5.16
C ALA A 16 13.77 1.27 4.72
N ASP A 17 12.76 1.25 5.60
CA ASP A 17 11.48 1.93 5.35
C ASP A 17 11.64 3.46 5.31
N ALA A 18 12.46 4.03 6.20
CA ALA A 18 12.77 5.46 6.19
C ALA A 18 13.43 5.90 4.87
N ARG A 19 14.41 5.12 4.37
CA ARG A 19 15.05 5.34 3.06
C ARG A 19 14.03 5.20 1.92
N PHE A 20 13.11 4.23 2.01
CA PHE A 20 12.06 4.05 1.02
C PHE A 20 11.13 5.28 0.94
N LEU A 21 10.66 5.79 2.09
CA LEU A 21 9.83 7.00 2.11
C LEU A 21 10.57 8.22 1.55
N TYR A 22 11.85 8.37 1.87
CA TYR A 22 12.68 9.42 1.26
C TYR A 22 12.79 9.24 -0.26
N THR A 23 12.92 8.00 -0.73
CA THR A 23 12.95 7.69 -2.17
C THR A 23 11.63 8.06 -2.87
N LEU A 24 10.47 7.84 -2.24
CA LEU A 24 9.19 8.28 -2.81
C LEU A 24 9.12 9.80 -3.00
N VAL A 25 9.72 10.57 -2.08
CA VAL A 25 9.82 12.04 -2.17
C VAL A 25 10.82 12.46 -3.23
N ASP A 26 11.95 11.76 -3.33
CA ASP A 26 12.94 11.98 -4.38
C ASP A 26 12.34 11.76 -5.77
N MET A 27 11.61 10.65 -5.95
CA MET A 27 10.86 10.35 -7.18
C MET A 27 9.88 11.46 -7.55
N SER A 28 9.12 12.01 -6.60
CA SER A 28 8.12 13.05 -6.92
C SER A 28 8.75 14.38 -7.34
N GLN A 29 10.02 14.61 -7.01
CA GLN A 29 10.75 15.83 -7.35
C GLN A 29 11.62 15.67 -8.60
N ASN A 30 12.15 14.47 -8.83
CA ASN A 30 13.24 14.24 -9.78
C ASN A 30 12.88 13.28 -10.93
N ALA A 31 11.89 12.40 -10.76
CA ALA A 31 11.56 11.41 -11.81
C ALA A 31 10.87 12.08 -13.00
N SER A 32 11.39 11.85 -14.21
CA SER A 32 10.86 12.50 -15.42
C SER A 32 9.58 11.88 -15.98
N ASN A 33 9.33 10.59 -15.72
CA ASN A 33 8.25 9.81 -16.35
C ASN A 33 7.18 9.34 -15.35
N ILE A 34 6.96 10.10 -14.28
CA ILE A 34 5.86 9.86 -13.34
C ILE A 34 4.88 11.03 -13.37
N SER A 35 3.68 10.75 -13.85
CA SER A 35 2.53 11.67 -13.81
C SER A 35 1.31 10.94 -13.22
N SER A 36 1.47 10.36 -12.03
CA SER A 36 0.45 9.54 -11.37
C SER A 36 0.33 9.85 -9.88
N ASN A 37 -0.71 9.31 -9.25
CA ASN A 37 -0.98 9.42 -7.82
C ASN A 37 -0.41 8.22 -7.03
N TYR A 38 0.72 7.64 -7.46
CA TYR A 38 1.31 6.44 -6.84
C TYR A 38 1.50 6.54 -5.32
N ILE A 39 1.72 7.73 -4.78
CA ILE A 39 1.86 7.97 -3.33
C ILE A 39 0.55 7.64 -2.58
N MET A 40 -0.62 7.83 -3.21
CA MET A 40 -1.92 7.54 -2.60
C MET A 40 -2.07 6.05 -2.27
N MET A 41 -1.53 5.18 -3.12
CA MET A 41 -1.51 3.73 -2.87
C MET A 41 -0.50 3.32 -1.79
N CYS A 42 0.50 4.17 -1.51
CA CYS A 42 1.49 3.99 -0.44
C CYS A 42 0.98 4.42 0.95
N GLN A 43 -0.15 5.11 1.04
CA GLN A 43 -0.66 5.72 2.28
C GLN A 43 -0.83 4.72 3.45
N PRO A 44 -1.36 3.49 3.25
CA PRO A 44 -1.41 2.50 4.33
C PRO A 44 -0.02 2.15 4.90
N TYR A 45 1.00 2.10 4.05
CA TYR A 45 2.38 1.77 4.42
C TYR A 45 3.10 2.91 5.11
N ILE A 46 2.81 4.15 4.70
CA ILE A 46 3.23 5.36 5.43
C ILE A 46 2.66 5.30 6.86
N GLY A 47 1.37 4.97 7.02
CA GLY A 47 0.75 4.77 8.33
C GLY A 47 1.42 3.67 9.16
N ILE A 48 1.75 2.53 8.54
CA ILE A 48 2.50 1.44 9.19
C ILE A 48 3.87 1.91 9.69
N PHE A 49 4.63 2.62 8.85
CA PHE A 49 5.93 3.16 9.23
C PHE A 49 5.80 4.15 10.37
N ALA A 50 4.95 5.17 10.22
CA ALA A 50 4.81 6.25 11.19
C ALA A 50 4.48 5.70 12.58
N ASP A 51 3.39 4.93 12.68
CA ASP A 51 2.95 4.34 13.94
C ASP A 51 3.97 3.31 14.49
N GLY A 52 4.47 2.42 13.63
CA GLY A 52 5.39 1.38 14.05
C GLY A 52 6.71 1.94 14.58
N ALA A 53 7.27 2.93 13.88
CA ALA A 53 8.54 3.55 14.22
C ALA A 53 8.43 4.36 15.54
N GLU A 54 7.36 5.13 15.70
CA GLU A 54 7.10 5.90 16.91
C GLU A 54 6.91 4.99 18.14
N GLN A 55 6.09 3.94 18.01
CA GLN A 55 5.89 2.96 19.08
C GLN A 55 7.18 2.20 19.43
N TRP A 56 7.99 1.85 18.44
CA TRP A 56 9.27 1.16 18.66
C TRP A 56 10.25 2.07 19.43
N CYS A 57 10.34 3.34 19.05
CA CYS A 57 11.13 4.35 19.75
C CYS A 57 10.68 4.50 21.21
N LYS A 58 9.37 4.60 21.48
CA LYS A 58 8.81 4.67 22.84
C LYS A 58 9.21 3.45 23.69
N LYS A 59 9.06 2.24 23.13
CA LYS A 59 9.40 0.99 23.84
C LYS A 59 10.88 0.92 24.23
N LEU A 60 11.76 1.52 23.44
CA LEU A 60 13.20 1.57 23.72
C LEU A 60 13.65 2.83 24.48
N GLY A 61 12.73 3.75 24.80
CA GLY A 61 13.07 5.00 25.47
C GLY A 61 13.94 5.95 24.63
N LEU A 62 13.78 5.92 23.30
CA LEU A 62 14.52 6.78 22.38
C LEU A 62 13.92 8.19 22.39
N LYS A 63 14.78 9.20 22.28
CA LYS A 63 14.39 10.61 22.11
C LYS A 63 14.05 10.90 20.64
N ALA A 64 13.12 10.14 20.08
CA ALA A 64 12.61 10.34 18.74
C ALA A 64 11.46 11.37 18.74
N PRO A 65 11.11 11.94 17.57
CA PRO A 65 9.87 12.68 17.40
C PRO A 65 8.66 11.85 17.87
N LEU A 66 7.70 12.50 18.52
CA LEU A 66 6.52 11.87 19.11
C LEU A 66 5.26 12.50 18.55
N PHE A 67 4.22 11.70 18.39
CA PHE A 67 2.93 12.21 17.95
C PHE A 67 2.31 13.13 18.99
N ASN A 68 1.80 14.26 18.52
CA ASN A 68 0.74 14.97 19.22
C ASN A 68 -0.61 14.21 19.07
N GLU A 69 -1.66 14.69 19.73
CA GLU A 69 -2.96 14.02 19.73
C GLU A 69 -3.58 13.89 18.32
N GLN A 70 -3.46 14.93 17.50
CA GLN A 70 -4.01 14.94 16.15
C GLN A 70 -3.25 13.98 15.22
N GLU A 71 -1.93 14.01 15.27
CA GLU A 71 -1.06 13.09 14.51
C GLU A 71 -1.32 11.65 14.91
N LYS A 72 -1.45 11.38 16.21
CA LYS A 72 -1.77 10.05 16.71
C LYS A 72 -3.10 9.55 16.16
N ASN A 73 -4.17 10.33 16.29
CA ASN A 73 -5.48 9.96 15.78
C ASN A 73 -5.45 9.69 14.26
N TYR A 74 -4.74 10.54 13.51
CA TYR A 74 -4.60 10.37 12.07
C TYR A 74 -3.81 9.11 11.70
N TYR A 75 -2.62 8.90 12.27
CA TYR A 75 -1.77 7.76 11.90
C TYR A 75 -2.28 6.42 12.46
N ASP A 76 -2.96 6.41 13.60
CA ASP A 76 -3.67 5.22 14.10
C ASP A 76 -4.74 4.78 13.09
N ALA A 77 -5.53 5.73 12.56
CA ALA A 77 -6.56 5.47 11.57
C ALA A 77 -5.97 5.12 10.19
N LEU A 78 -4.98 5.88 9.72
CA LEU A 78 -4.31 5.64 8.44
C LEU A 78 -3.66 4.27 8.42
N ARG A 79 -3.01 3.87 9.52
CA ARG A 79 -2.49 2.52 9.66
C ARG A 79 -3.58 1.48 9.47
N GLN A 80 -4.78 1.61 10.06
CA GLN A 80 -5.82 0.58 9.90
C GLN A 80 -6.25 0.37 8.43
N SER A 81 -5.97 1.31 7.53
CA SER A 81 -6.29 1.15 6.11
C SER A 81 -5.54 0.01 5.42
N HIS A 82 -4.41 -0.48 5.96
CA HIS A 82 -3.75 -1.69 5.41
C HIS A 82 -4.58 -2.97 5.63
N LYS A 83 -5.60 -2.89 6.50
CA LYS A 83 -6.50 -3.99 6.86
C LYS A 83 -7.88 -3.84 6.25
N LEU A 84 -8.08 -3.01 5.22
CA LEU A 84 -9.41 -2.85 4.63
C LEU A 84 -10.02 -4.17 4.15
N LEU A 85 -9.18 -5.15 3.76
CA LEU A 85 -9.59 -6.49 3.35
C LEU A 85 -9.84 -7.46 4.52
N GLU A 86 -9.67 -7.03 5.78
CA GLU A 86 -10.16 -7.74 6.97
C GLU A 86 -11.67 -7.53 7.17
N LYS A 87 -12.25 -6.52 6.50
CA LYS A 87 -13.69 -6.27 6.49
C LYS A 87 -14.41 -7.39 5.75
N THR A 88 -15.69 -7.57 6.08
CA THR A 88 -16.58 -8.38 5.26
C THR A 88 -16.67 -7.83 3.83
N TYR A 89 -17.03 -8.68 2.87
CA TYR A 89 -17.31 -8.26 1.49
C TYR A 89 -18.26 -7.06 1.48
N SER A 90 -19.37 -7.16 2.22
CA SER A 90 -20.42 -6.14 2.23
C SER A 90 -19.92 -4.81 2.78
N GLU A 91 -19.13 -4.82 3.86
CA GLU A 91 -18.54 -3.60 4.43
C GLU A 91 -17.51 -2.95 3.49
N TYR A 92 -16.66 -3.77 2.87
CA TYR A 92 -15.65 -3.28 1.91
C TYR A 92 -16.31 -2.71 0.65
N ALA A 93 -17.30 -3.42 0.10
CA ALA A 93 -18.08 -2.97 -1.04
C ALA A 93 -18.82 -1.65 -0.74
N ASN A 94 -19.51 -1.58 0.41
CA ASN A 94 -20.18 -0.35 0.85
C ASN A 94 -19.22 0.83 0.99
N LEU A 95 -18.02 0.59 1.54
CA LEU A 95 -16.98 1.63 1.63
C LEU A 95 -16.58 2.13 0.24
N LEU A 96 -16.22 1.24 -0.69
CA LEU A 96 -15.82 1.64 -2.04
C LEU A 96 -16.96 2.35 -2.80
N MET A 97 -18.18 1.83 -2.73
CA MET A 97 -19.33 2.43 -3.39
C MET A 97 -19.70 3.79 -2.80
N SER A 98 -19.54 3.97 -1.48
CA SER A 98 -19.72 5.29 -0.84
C SER A 98 -18.71 6.31 -1.36
N LYS A 99 -17.44 5.90 -1.55
CA LYS A 99 -16.38 6.76 -2.10
C LYS A 99 -16.57 7.06 -3.57
N LEU A 100 -17.07 6.09 -4.34
CA LEU A 100 -17.47 6.31 -5.72
C LEU A 100 -18.61 7.32 -5.82
N ALA A 101 -19.64 7.19 -4.98
CA ALA A 101 -20.77 8.13 -4.95
C ALA A 101 -20.33 9.55 -4.51
N GLU A 102 -19.46 9.66 -3.50
CA GLU A 102 -18.88 10.93 -3.05
C GLU A 102 -18.13 11.63 -4.21
N SER A 103 -17.30 10.86 -4.93
CA SER A 103 -16.56 11.36 -6.10
C SER A 103 -17.50 11.82 -7.20
N ASP A 104 -18.46 10.98 -7.58
CA ASP A 104 -19.40 11.29 -8.65
C ASP A 104 -20.22 12.55 -8.35
N GLN A 105 -20.79 12.66 -7.14
CA GLN A 105 -21.58 13.82 -6.72
C GLN A 105 -20.74 15.11 -6.75
N TYR A 106 -19.51 15.06 -6.24
CA TYR A 106 -18.64 16.22 -6.20
C TYR A 106 -18.32 16.73 -7.60
N PHE A 107 -17.77 15.87 -8.47
CA PHE A 107 -17.37 16.29 -9.81
C PHE A 107 -18.57 16.61 -10.70
N TYR A 108 -19.70 15.93 -10.51
CA TYR A 108 -20.96 16.33 -11.12
C TYR A 108 -21.28 17.78 -10.73
N SER A 109 -21.24 18.14 -9.44
CA SER A 109 -21.65 19.47 -8.98
C SER A 109 -20.81 20.63 -9.54
N ILE A 110 -19.52 20.41 -9.81
CA ILE A 110 -18.59 21.46 -10.25
C ILE A 110 -18.33 21.46 -11.77
N ARG A 111 -18.96 20.54 -12.52
CA ARG A 111 -18.69 20.36 -13.95
C ARG A 111 -19.00 21.62 -14.78
N SER A 112 -18.06 21.94 -15.66
CA SER A 112 -18.16 23.03 -16.63
C SER A 112 -19.24 22.77 -17.69
N LEU A 113 -19.61 23.80 -18.46
CA LEU A 113 -20.55 23.67 -19.57
C LEU A 113 -20.11 22.62 -20.60
N ARG A 114 -18.81 22.50 -20.87
CA ARG A 114 -18.27 21.50 -21.78
C ARG A 114 -18.46 20.10 -21.22
N GLU A 115 -18.17 19.90 -19.94
CA GLU A 115 -18.31 18.60 -19.28
C GLU A 115 -19.78 18.15 -19.14
N LYS A 116 -20.74 19.09 -19.13
CA LYS A 116 -22.18 18.75 -19.23
C LYS A 116 -22.54 18.09 -20.56
N VAL A 117 -21.79 18.34 -21.63
CA VAL A 117 -22.04 17.81 -22.98
C VAL A 117 -21.20 16.57 -23.25
N PHE A 118 -19.93 16.57 -22.85
CA PHE A 118 -18.97 15.51 -23.21
C PHE A 118 -18.67 14.51 -22.09
N GLY A 119 -19.20 14.73 -20.88
CA GLY A 119 -18.86 13.96 -19.68
C GLY A 119 -17.87 14.70 -18.77
N TYR A 120 -17.86 14.33 -17.48
CA TYR A 120 -16.96 14.85 -16.45
C TYR A 120 -16.12 13.73 -15.85
N TYR A 121 -14.95 14.11 -15.36
CA TYR A 121 -13.97 13.25 -14.72
C TYR A 121 -14.40 12.91 -13.29
N ASN A 122 -14.42 11.63 -12.92
CA ASN A 122 -14.85 11.22 -11.57
C ASN A 122 -14.03 10.06 -10.97
N VAL A 123 -13.22 9.35 -11.77
CA VAL A 123 -12.35 8.29 -11.27
C VAL A 123 -11.05 8.27 -12.07
N GLY A 124 -9.98 8.68 -11.41
CA GLY A 124 -8.62 8.52 -11.91
C GLY A 124 -8.10 7.12 -11.62
N THR A 125 -7.21 6.65 -12.49
CA THR A 125 -6.57 5.34 -12.41
C THR A 125 -5.09 5.48 -12.72
N ASP A 126 -4.24 4.90 -11.87
CA ASP A 126 -2.79 4.91 -12.04
C ASP A 126 -2.36 3.67 -12.83
N LEU A 127 -1.53 3.89 -13.84
CA LEU A 127 -1.02 2.87 -14.74
C LEU A 127 0.50 2.82 -14.66
N PHE A 128 1.07 1.63 -14.59
CA PHE A 128 2.49 1.38 -14.80
C PHE A 128 2.63 0.55 -16.06
N ASN A 129 3.25 1.10 -17.12
CA ASN A 129 3.38 0.44 -18.42
C ASN A 129 2.07 -0.19 -18.94
N GLY A 130 0.93 0.47 -18.69
CA GLY A 130 -0.40 0.00 -19.08
C GLY A 130 -1.11 -0.93 -18.07
N GLU A 131 -0.43 -1.37 -17.01
CA GLU A 131 -1.02 -2.18 -15.94
C GLU A 131 -1.68 -1.31 -14.88
N TYR A 132 -2.93 -1.65 -14.51
CA TYR A 132 -3.73 -0.95 -13.50
C TYR A 132 -3.13 -1.13 -12.11
N CYS A 133 -2.52 -0.08 -11.55
CA CYS A 133 -1.79 -0.12 -10.27
C CYS A 133 -2.42 0.76 -9.17
N GLY A 134 -3.49 1.49 -9.47
CA GLY A 134 -4.14 2.35 -8.49
C GLY A 134 -5.43 2.93 -9.04
N ASN A 135 -6.33 3.32 -8.14
CA ASN A 135 -7.50 4.12 -8.51
C ASN A 135 -7.88 5.07 -7.38
N THR A 136 -8.48 6.20 -7.74
CA THR A 136 -8.80 7.28 -6.79
C THR A 136 -9.84 6.88 -5.75
N ILE A 137 -10.70 5.90 -6.04
CA ILE A 137 -11.71 5.40 -5.09
C ILE A 137 -11.05 4.62 -3.96
N LEU A 138 -10.15 3.71 -4.30
CA LEU A 138 -9.35 2.98 -3.34
C LEU A 138 -8.41 3.91 -2.56
N GLY A 139 -7.75 4.85 -3.25
CA GLY A 139 -6.96 5.89 -2.61
C GLY A 139 -7.76 6.71 -1.59
N ALA A 140 -9.00 7.10 -1.93
CA ALA A 140 -9.90 7.81 -1.02
C ALA A 140 -10.39 6.93 0.15
N ALA A 141 -10.46 5.60 -0.03
CA ALA A 141 -10.78 4.67 1.04
C ALA A 141 -9.63 4.52 2.05
N TYR A 142 -8.38 4.76 1.64
CA TYR A 142 -7.22 4.72 2.54
C TYR A 142 -7.09 5.95 3.42
N ILE A 143 -7.45 7.14 2.92
CA ILE A 143 -7.27 8.38 3.67
C ILE A 143 -8.39 8.55 4.71
N PRO A 144 -8.06 8.68 6.02
CA PRO A 144 -9.04 8.76 7.10
C PRO A 144 -9.62 10.19 7.27
N MET A 145 -9.88 10.89 6.16
CA MET A 145 -10.53 12.21 6.18
C MET A 145 -11.22 12.50 4.84
N PRO A 146 -12.23 13.40 4.81
CA PRO A 146 -12.84 13.84 3.56
C PRO A 146 -11.81 14.53 2.66
N LEU A 147 -11.64 14.00 1.45
CA LEU A 147 -10.74 14.55 0.43
C LEU A 147 -11.45 15.61 -0.42
N LEU A 148 -12.71 15.35 -0.77
CA LEU A 148 -13.49 16.22 -1.64
C LEU A 148 -14.23 17.27 -0.81
N SER A 149 -14.48 18.44 -1.41
CA SER A 149 -15.11 19.62 -0.77
C SER A 149 -14.34 20.26 0.40
N ASN A 150 -13.23 19.68 0.88
CA ASN A 150 -12.38 20.26 1.91
C ASN A 150 -11.23 21.06 1.30
N GLN A 151 -11.38 22.39 1.22
CA GLN A 151 -10.38 23.29 0.62
C GLN A 151 -9.02 23.27 1.33
N ASN A 152 -8.96 22.86 2.60
CA ASN A 152 -7.74 22.84 3.40
C ASN A 152 -7.10 21.45 3.50
N VAL A 153 -7.68 20.42 2.88
CA VAL A 153 -7.21 19.03 3.06
C VAL A 153 -5.75 18.85 2.66
N SER A 154 -5.29 19.54 1.62
CA SER A 154 -3.90 19.48 1.17
C SER A 154 -2.92 20.07 2.20
N ILE A 155 -3.30 21.18 2.84
CA ILE A 155 -2.53 21.81 3.92
C ILE A 155 -2.52 20.88 5.14
N MET A 156 -3.68 20.33 5.51
CA MET A 156 -3.78 19.39 6.63
C MET A 156 -2.90 18.16 6.44
N ILE A 157 -2.96 17.52 5.26
CA ILE A 157 -2.13 16.35 4.95
C ILE A 157 -0.64 16.73 4.95
N LYS A 158 -0.27 17.89 4.39
CA LYS A 158 1.11 18.39 4.41
C LYS A 158 1.61 18.54 5.84
N ASP A 159 0.86 19.22 6.71
CA ASP A 159 1.25 19.48 8.09
C ASP A 159 1.34 18.17 8.88
N LEU A 160 0.37 17.27 8.71
CA LEU A 160 0.40 15.92 9.30
C LEU A 160 1.57 15.08 8.78
N SER A 161 2.08 15.32 7.57
CA SER A 161 3.20 14.57 6.98
C SER A 161 4.56 14.98 7.56
N VAL A 162 4.67 16.13 8.23
CA VAL A 162 5.95 16.63 8.79
C VAL A 162 6.54 15.63 9.77
N ILE A 163 5.73 15.11 10.71
CA ILE A 163 6.20 14.15 11.73
C ILE A 163 6.74 12.85 11.12
N VAL A 164 6.20 12.41 9.97
CA VAL A 164 6.75 11.24 9.24
C VAL A 164 8.12 11.55 8.67
N GLY A 165 8.30 12.75 8.11
CA GLY A 165 9.60 13.24 7.66
C GLY A 165 10.63 13.34 8.79
N GLU A 166 10.20 13.81 9.96
CA GLU A 166 11.05 13.88 11.16
C GLU A 166 11.44 12.49 11.66
N LEU A 167 10.49 11.54 11.73
CA LEU A 167 10.77 10.14 12.08
C LEU A 167 11.74 9.52 11.06
N ALA A 168 11.49 9.68 9.76
CA ALA A 168 12.40 9.19 8.73
C ALA A 168 13.80 9.81 8.87
N GLY A 169 13.89 11.10 9.17
CA GLY A 169 15.13 11.81 9.46
C GLY A 169 15.86 11.24 10.69
N PHE A 170 15.14 10.93 11.76
CA PHE A 170 15.67 10.30 12.97
C PHE A 170 16.30 8.92 12.68
N PHE A 171 15.69 8.14 11.78
CA PHE A 171 16.25 6.87 11.31
C PHE A 171 17.30 7.02 10.20
N GLY A 172 17.71 8.24 9.87
CA GLY A 172 18.76 8.51 8.90
C GLY A 172 18.35 8.18 7.47
N CYS A 173 17.15 8.58 7.05
CA CYS A 173 16.67 8.33 5.67
C CYS A 173 17.61 8.86 4.57
N LYS A 174 18.43 9.88 4.88
CA LYS A 174 19.45 10.45 4.00
C LYS A 174 20.89 9.97 4.30
N ALA A 175 21.06 9.00 5.19
CA ALA A 175 22.36 8.40 5.45
C ALA A 175 22.89 7.61 4.24
N PHE A 176 21.98 7.24 3.33
CA PHE A 176 22.26 6.58 2.06
C PHE A 176 21.59 7.36 0.93
N ALA A 177 22.08 7.19 -0.30
CA ALA A 177 21.38 7.69 -1.49
C ALA A 177 19.96 7.11 -1.55
N PRO A 178 18.99 7.76 -2.22
CA PRO A 178 17.71 7.13 -2.55
C PRO A 178 17.89 5.73 -3.16
N TYR A 179 16.90 4.86 -3.05
CA TYR A 179 16.94 3.60 -3.80
C TYR A 179 16.95 3.89 -5.29
N LEU A 180 17.69 3.11 -6.07
CA LEU A 180 17.67 3.21 -7.53
C LEU A 180 16.27 2.86 -8.04
N TYR A 181 15.75 3.70 -8.92
CA TYR A 181 14.46 3.50 -9.57
C TYR A 181 14.56 3.76 -11.08
N ASP A 182 13.67 3.15 -11.86
CA ASP A 182 13.67 3.25 -13.31
C ASP A 182 12.64 4.28 -13.81
N ASP A 183 13.08 5.55 -13.86
CA ASP A 183 12.30 6.67 -14.37
C ASP A 183 12.52 6.93 -15.88
N LYS A 184 13.25 6.06 -16.59
CA LYS A 184 13.58 6.21 -18.01
C LYS A 184 13.00 5.11 -18.89
N GLY A 185 13.05 3.87 -18.42
CA GLY A 185 12.56 2.68 -19.11
C GLY A 185 11.08 2.39 -18.86
N ASN A 186 10.53 2.88 -17.74
CA ASN A 186 9.13 2.69 -17.37
C ASN A 186 8.35 4.00 -17.36
N THR A 187 7.05 3.91 -17.66
CA THR A 187 6.12 5.03 -17.64
C THR A 187 5.05 4.81 -16.57
N VAL A 188 4.83 5.83 -15.76
CA VAL A 188 3.78 5.83 -14.75
C VAL A 188 2.82 6.99 -15.01
N GLU A 189 1.60 6.69 -15.44
CA GLU A 189 0.65 7.69 -15.91
C GLU A 189 -0.71 7.57 -15.19
N CYS A 190 -1.42 8.68 -15.08
CA CYS A 190 -2.82 8.69 -14.65
C CYS A 190 -3.73 8.77 -15.87
N LYS A 191 -4.74 7.89 -15.93
CA LYS A 191 -5.85 7.98 -16.88
C LYS A 191 -7.16 8.12 -16.15
N ASP A 192 -8.01 9.00 -16.65
CA ASP A 192 -9.40 9.09 -16.19
C ASP A 192 -10.32 8.34 -17.15
N PHE A 193 -10.88 7.25 -16.66
CA PHE A 193 -11.74 6.37 -17.43
C PHE A 193 -13.21 6.79 -17.39
N HIS A 194 -13.54 7.93 -16.78
CA HIS A 194 -14.91 8.43 -16.61
C HIS A 194 -15.84 7.27 -16.23
N PHE A 195 -15.52 6.56 -15.14
CA PHE A 195 -15.74 5.14 -14.81
C PHE A 195 -17.01 4.41 -15.31
N PHE A 196 -18.05 5.10 -15.79
CA PHE A 196 -19.21 4.48 -16.42
C PHE A 196 -19.31 4.68 -17.94
N ASN A 197 -18.64 5.67 -18.52
CA ASN A 197 -18.63 5.88 -19.97
C ASN A 197 -17.47 5.13 -20.63
N ASN A 198 -16.24 5.29 -20.11
CA ASN A 198 -15.02 4.72 -20.71
C ASN A 198 -14.32 3.71 -19.79
N CYS A 199 -15.06 3.08 -18.87
CA CYS A 199 -14.52 2.06 -17.98
C CYS A 199 -13.89 0.90 -18.76
N PRO A 200 -12.70 0.42 -18.37
CA PRO A 200 -12.17 -0.83 -18.91
C PRO A 200 -12.93 -2.06 -18.39
N LEU A 201 -13.85 -1.90 -17.44
CA LEU A 201 -14.62 -3.00 -16.88
C LEU A 201 -15.71 -3.52 -17.84
N LYS A 202 -15.77 -4.84 -18.01
CA LYS A 202 -16.85 -5.55 -18.73
C LYS A 202 -18.21 -5.29 -18.09
N GLU A 203 -18.28 -5.44 -16.76
CA GLU A 203 -19.47 -5.18 -15.96
C GLU A 203 -19.26 -3.99 -15.04
N LYS A 204 -20.18 -3.02 -15.14
CA LYS A 204 -20.13 -1.75 -14.40
C LYS A 204 -21.00 -1.83 -13.15
N ASN A 205 -20.69 -2.78 -12.27
CA ASN A 205 -21.42 -3.03 -11.03
C ASN A 205 -20.49 -2.99 -9.80
N GLU A 206 -21.07 -3.10 -8.60
CA GLU A 206 -20.35 -3.13 -7.32
C GLU A 206 -19.23 -4.17 -7.31
N LEU A 207 -19.51 -5.39 -7.79
CA LEU A 207 -18.52 -6.47 -7.83
C LEU A 207 -17.34 -6.10 -8.73
N GLY A 208 -17.60 -5.49 -9.89
CA GLY A 208 -16.57 -4.96 -10.79
C GLY A 208 -15.67 -3.94 -10.10
N VAL A 209 -16.24 -3.00 -9.32
CA VAL A 209 -15.46 -1.99 -8.56
C VAL A 209 -14.58 -2.64 -7.49
N VAL A 210 -15.12 -3.61 -6.75
CA VAL A 210 -14.38 -4.37 -5.72
C VAL A 210 -13.20 -5.12 -6.35
N LEU A 211 -13.48 -5.88 -7.42
CA LEU A 211 -12.47 -6.68 -8.12
C LEU A 211 -11.40 -5.79 -8.78
N PHE A 212 -11.79 -4.65 -9.35
CA PHE A 212 -10.86 -3.68 -9.92
C PHE A 212 -9.93 -3.08 -8.86
N SER A 213 -10.47 -2.80 -7.67
CA SER A 213 -9.68 -2.28 -6.55
C SER A 213 -8.68 -3.33 -6.03
N ILE A 214 -9.08 -4.61 -5.96
CA ILE A 214 -8.17 -5.72 -5.64
C ILE A 214 -7.07 -5.85 -6.71
N LEU A 215 -7.44 -5.82 -7.99
CA LEU A 215 -6.49 -5.85 -9.12
C LEU A 215 -5.45 -4.73 -9.00
N CYS A 216 -5.91 -3.49 -8.78
CA CYS A 216 -5.03 -2.33 -8.58
C CYS A 216 -4.05 -2.54 -7.42
N ASN A 217 -4.52 -3.04 -6.28
CA ASN A 217 -3.68 -3.25 -5.09
C ASN A 217 -2.62 -4.35 -5.31
N ILE A 218 -2.98 -5.46 -5.98
CA ILE A 218 -2.05 -6.53 -6.31
C ILE A 218 -0.97 -6.02 -7.28
N ASN A 219 -1.39 -5.35 -8.36
CA ASN A 219 -0.47 -4.79 -9.35
C ASN A 219 0.41 -3.69 -8.75
N TYR A 220 -0.08 -2.91 -7.80
CA TYR A 220 0.74 -1.93 -7.11
C TYR A 220 1.98 -2.58 -6.48
N ALA A 221 1.82 -3.70 -5.76
CA ALA A 221 2.95 -4.40 -5.16
C ALA A 221 3.76 -5.22 -6.17
N THR A 222 3.09 -6.00 -7.01
CA THR A 222 3.75 -7.02 -7.86
C THR A 222 4.26 -6.48 -9.18
N VAL A 223 3.78 -5.31 -9.62
CA VAL A 223 4.18 -4.67 -10.87
C VAL A 223 4.89 -3.35 -10.57
N PHE A 224 4.24 -2.38 -9.92
CA PHE A 224 4.85 -1.06 -9.68
C PHE A 224 6.01 -1.13 -8.69
N ILE A 225 5.80 -1.57 -7.45
CA ILE A 225 6.87 -1.63 -6.43
C ILE A 225 7.98 -2.60 -6.87
N GLU A 226 7.64 -3.71 -7.51
CA GLU A 226 8.61 -4.70 -7.97
C GLU A 226 9.55 -4.17 -9.06
N ASN A 227 9.00 -3.48 -10.07
CA ASN A 227 9.75 -3.16 -11.29
C ASN A 227 10.20 -1.69 -11.35
N PHE A 228 9.52 -0.78 -10.66
CA PHE A 228 9.96 0.61 -10.61
C PHE A 228 11.19 0.78 -9.71
N PHE A 229 11.29 0.03 -8.62
CA PHE A 229 12.49 -0.01 -7.77
C PHE A 229 13.47 -1.08 -8.27
N LEU A 230 14.65 -0.67 -8.72
CA LEU A 230 15.65 -1.56 -9.31
C LEU A 230 16.36 -2.43 -8.27
N GLU A 231 16.56 -1.89 -7.06
CA GLU A 231 17.17 -2.63 -5.96
C GLU A 231 16.21 -3.68 -5.38
N GLU A 232 16.76 -4.80 -4.90
CA GLU A 232 16.00 -5.74 -4.07
C GLU A 232 15.89 -5.20 -2.65
N ILE A 233 14.68 -4.80 -2.26
CA ILE A 233 14.41 -4.08 -1.01
C ILE A 233 13.33 -4.80 -0.18
N PRO A 234 13.36 -4.70 1.16
CA PRO A 234 12.36 -5.32 2.04
C PRO A 234 10.91 -4.98 1.66
N GLN A 235 10.68 -3.79 1.11
CA GLN A 235 9.36 -3.26 0.77
C GLN A 235 8.68 -4.09 -0.32
N LYS A 236 9.41 -4.67 -1.29
CA LYS A 236 8.83 -5.53 -2.33
C LYS A 236 8.05 -6.70 -1.72
N PHE A 237 8.63 -7.33 -0.70
CA PHE A 237 7.96 -8.39 0.06
C PHE A 237 6.90 -7.82 1.00
N LYS A 238 7.22 -6.77 1.77
CA LYS A 238 6.33 -6.20 2.78
C LYS A 238 4.99 -5.75 2.18
N PHE A 239 5.03 -5.10 1.02
CA PHE A 239 3.84 -4.66 0.29
C PHE A 239 3.00 -5.83 -0.23
N ALA A 240 3.63 -6.86 -0.77
CA ALA A 240 2.94 -8.04 -1.24
C ALA A 240 2.32 -8.85 -0.08
N TYR A 241 3.08 -9.07 0.99
CA TYR A 241 2.68 -9.98 2.06
C TYR A 241 1.56 -9.41 2.94
N LEU A 242 1.61 -8.12 3.27
CA LEU A 242 0.59 -7.50 4.12
C LEU A 242 -0.80 -7.52 3.46
N GLN A 243 -0.90 -7.29 2.14
CA GLN A 243 -2.18 -7.43 1.45
C GLN A 243 -2.58 -8.90 1.25
N TYR A 244 -1.62 -9.77 0.92
CA TYR A 244 -1.85 -11.20 0.71
C TYR A 244 -2.52 -11.85 1.93
N TYR A 245 -2.03 -11.54 3.13
CA TYR A 245 -2.54 -12.11 4.38
C TYR A 245 -4.06 -11.89 4.53
N TYR A 246 -4.55 -10.68 4.22
CA TYR A 246 -5.97 -10.35 4.30
C TYR A 246 -6.75 -10.81 3.08
N LEU A 247 -6.13 -10.85 1.90
CA LEU A 247 -6.76 -11.37 0.67
C LEU A 247 -7.16 -12.84 0.81
N CYS A 248 -6.39 -13.66 1.55
CA CYS A 248 -6.69 -15.08 1.76
C CYS A 248 -8.11 -15.29 2.31
N ASP A 249 -8.47 -14.59 3.38
CA ASP A 249 -9.80 -14.69 4.00
C ASP A 249 -10.85 -13.97 3.14
N PHE A 250 -10.52 -12.79 2.62
CA PHE A 250 -11.44 -11.97 1.83
C PHE A 250 -11.92 -12.67 0.55
N VAL A 251 -11.02 -13.33 -0.19
CA VAL A 251 -11.36 -14.05 -1.43
C VAL A 251 -12.28 -15.23 -1.14
N ASN A 252 -12.06 -15.93 -0.03
CA ASN A 252 -12.93 -17.01 0.42
C ASN A 252 -14.34 -16.48 0.73
N GLU A 253 -14.46 -15.34 1.41
CA GLU A 253 -15.76 -14.72 1.69
C GLU A 253 -16.44 -14.21 0.41
N LEU A 254 -15.69 -13.49 -0.45
CA LEU A 254 -16.16 -13.02 -1.75
C LEU A 254 -16.77 -14.16 -2.57
N ARG A 255 -16.09 -15.31 -2.60
CA ARG A 255 -16.57 -16.53 -3.27
C ARG A 255 -17.92 -16.98 -2.73
N LEU A 256 -18.05 -17.06 -1.41
CA LEU A 256 -19.29 -17.51 -0.75
C LEU A 256 -20.43 -16.51 -0.94
N THR A 257 -20.17 -15.21 -0.79
CA THR A 257 -21.19 -14.14 -0.84
C THR A 257 -21.66 -13.85 -2.26
N LYS A 258 -20.78 -13.93 -3.27
CA LYS A 258 -21.11 -13.57 -4.67
C LYS A 258 -21.16 -14.76 -5.62
N GLY A 259 -20.91 -15.98 -5.16
CA GLY A 259 -20.93 -17.17 -6.01
C GLY A 259 -19.87 -17.15 -7.11
N THR A 260 -18.72 -16.53 -6.85
CA THR A 260 -17.61 -16.47 -7.82
C THR A 260 -16.79 -17.77 -7.77
N ASN A 261 -15.81 -17.92 -8.67
CA ASN A 261 -14.87 -19.05 -8.65
C ASN A 261 -13.43 -18.62 -8.35
N TYR A 262 -13.24 -17.43 -7.78
CA TYR A 262 -11.92 -16.92 -7.43
C TYR A 262 -11.31 -17.73 -6.29
N SER A 263 -9.99 -17.92 -6.36
CA SER A 263 -9.22 -18.58 -5.32
C SER A 263 -7.83 -17.99 -5.20
N ILE A 264 -7.29 -18.03 -4.00
CA ILE A 264 -5.91 -17.72 -3.68
C ILE A 264 -5.39 -18.85 -2.80
N ASP A 265 -4.17 -19.29 -3.06
CA ASP A 265 -3.47 -20.26 -2.21
C ASP A 265 -3.02 -19.55 -0.94
N ASP A 266 -3.40 -20.09 0.21
CA ASP A 266 -3.19 -19.52 1.54
C ASP A 266 -2.01 -20.16 2.28
N ALA A 267 -1.18 -20.98 1.63
CA ALA A 267 -0.08 -21.70 2.26
C ALA A 267 0.94 -20.81 3.00
N LEU A 268 1.06 -19.53 2.61
CA LEU A 268 1.92 -18.55 3.27
C LEU A 268 1.18 -17.66 4.28
N GLN A 269 -0.08 -17.94 4.64
CA GLN A 269 -0.85 -17.10 5.56
C GLN A 269 -0.37 -17.32 7.01
N ASN A 270 0.50 -16.43 7.50
CA ASN A 270 1.02 -16.49 8.88
C ASN A 270 0.78 -15.18 9.64
N ARG A 271 0.04 -15.27 10.75
CA ARG A 271 -0.40 -14.12 11.57
C ARG A 271 0.76 -13.46 12.29
N GLU A 272 1.68 -14.24 12.83
CA GLU A 272 2.82 -13.76 13.58
C GLU A 272 3.78 -12.97 12.70
N LEU A 273 4.08 -13.47 11.49
CA LEU A 273 4.86 -12.75 10.47
C LEU A 273 4.16 -11.45 10.06
N ARG A 274 2.84 -11.49 9.81
CA ARG A 274 2.07 -10.29 9.47
C ARG A 274 2.14 -9.24 10.59
N ASN A 275 1.95 -9.65 11.84
CA ASN A 275 2.08 -8.76 13.00
C ASN A 275 3.50 -8.18 13.09
N CYS A 276 4.52 -9.01 12.86
CA CYS A 276 5.91 -8.59 12.90
C CYS A 276 6.20 -7.48 11.87
N LEU A 277 5.82 -7.69 10.61
CA LEU A 277 6.00 -6.73 9.52
C LEU A 277 5.21 -5.44 9.72
N ALA A 278 4.01 -5.52 10.30
CA ALA A 278 3.20 -4.34 10.55
C ALA A 278 3.75 -3.51 11.74
N HIS A 279 4.29 -4.12 12.80
CA HIS A 279 4.59 -3.43 14.06
C HIS A 279 6.08 -3.30 14.40
N TYR A 280 6.99 -3.73 13.52
CA TYR A 280 8.41 -3.95 13.84
C TYR A 280 8.60 -4.83 15.08
N GLY A 281 7.71 -5.80 15.27
CA GLY A 281 7.61 -6.65 16.44
C GLY A 281 8.65 -7.77 16.50
N LEU A 282 9.86 -7.57 15.96
CA LEU A 282 10.87 -8.63 15.83
C LEU A 282 11.20 -9.28 17.18
N GLY A 283 11.29 -8.49 18.26
CA GLY A 283 11.56 -9.01 19.61
C GLY A 283 10.47 -9.92 20.19
N GLN A 284 9.27 -9.95 19.60
CA GLN A 284 8.19 -10.86 19.99
C GLN A 284 8.16 -12.13 19.14
N TYR A 285 8.91 -12.17 18.03
CA TYR A 285 8.81 -13.22 17.02
C TYR A 285 10.13 -13.97 16.78
N LEU A 286 11.27 -13.27 16.89
CA LEU A 286 12.61 -13.81 16.68
C LEU A 286 13.42 -13.80 17.98
N GLU A 287 14.17 -14.87 18.19
CA GLU A 287 15.29 -14.92 19.13
C GLU A 287 16.60 -14.49 18.44
N GLU A 288 17.66 -14.19 19.21
CA GLU A 288 18.96 -13.81 18.61
C GLU A 288 19.55 -14.89 17.69
N LYS A 289 19.24 -16.18 17.94
CA LYS A 289 19.68 -17.30 17.11
C LYS A 289 18.91 -17.41 15.79
N ASP A 290 17.73 -16.80 15.70
CA ASP A 290 16.90 -16.81 14.50
C ASP A 290 17.35 -15.72 13.49
N ILE A 291 18.19 -14.76 13.92
CA ILE A 291 18.67 -13.67 13.07
C ILE A 291 19.65 -14.18 12.03
N ILE A 292 19.33 -13.93 10.77
CA ILE A 292 20.20 -14.17 9.61
C ILE A 292 20.59 -12.81 9.03
N GLU A 293 21.79 -12.32 9.35
CA GLU A 293 22.20 -10.94 9.03
C GLU A 293 22.22 -10.63 7.53
N THR A 294 22.54 -11.63 6.71
CA THR A 294 22.61 -11.54 5.24
C THR A 294 21.25 -11.67 4.56
N ASP A 295 20.21 -12.10 5.29
CA ASP A 295 18.85 -12.21 4.74
C ASP A 295 18.16 -10.85 4.78
N ILE A 296 17.48 -10.48 3.69
CA ILE A 296 16.85 -9.15 3.52
C ILE A 296 15.80 -8.88 4.60
N LEU A 297 15.09 -9.92 5.05
CA LEU A 297 14.10 -9.84 6.12
C LEU A 297 14.62 -10.45 7.43
N LYS A 298 15.94 -10.54 7.58
CA LYS A 298 16.61 -10.89 8.85
C LYS A 298 16.18 -12.24 9.43
N GLY A 299 15.78 -13.19 8.56
CA GLY A 299 15.35 -14.54 8.95
C GLY A 299 13.85 -14.68 9.23
N LEU A 300 13.05 -13.63 9.02
CA LEU A 300 11.60 -13.66 9.25
C LEU A 300 10.87 -14.76 8.46
N THR A 301 11.21 -14.92 7.17
CA THR A 301 10.57 -15.94 6.32
C THR A 301 11.05 -17.34 6.66
N VAL A 302 12.32 -17.50 7.06
CA VAL A 302 12.87 -18.78 7.50
C VAL A 302 12.15 -19.24 8.77
N LYS A 303 11.91 -18.32 9.73
CA LYS A 303 11.13 -18.62 10.93
C LYS A 303 9.70 -19.05 10.60
N ALA A 304 9.05 -18.36 9.66
CA ALA A 304 7.65 -18.58 9.33
C ALA A 304 7.41 -19.86 8.51
N PHE A 305 8.27 -20.13 7.53
CA PHE A 305 8.01 -21.12 6.48
C PHE A 305 9.16 -22.09 6.23
N ASN A 306 10.28 -21.95 6.93
CA ASN A 306 11.52 -22.67 6.65
C ASN A 306 12.03 -22.45 5.21
N LEU A 307 11.81 -21.24 4.68
CA LEU A 307 12.21 -20.79 3.36
C LEU A 307 12.93 -19.45 3.47
N ASP A 308 13.98 -19.23 2.68
CA ASP A 308 14.64 -17.94 2.62
C ASP A 308 13.75 -16.85 2.00
N TYR A 309 14.22 -15.60 2.03
CA TYR A 309 13.51 -14.46 1.49
C TYR A 309 13.10 -14.65 0.02
N PHE A 310 14.03 -15.07 -0.84
CA PHE A 310 13.83 -15.12 -2.28
C PHE A 310 12.82 -16.21 -2.65
N GLU A 311 12.93 -17.37 -2.02
CA GLU A 311 12.00 -18.48 -2.23
C GLU A 311 10.59 -18.11 -1.78
N THR A 312 10.46 -17.50 -0.60
CA THR A 312 9.17 -17.05 -0.08
C THR A 312 8.56 -15.96 -0.94
N LYS A 313 9.34 -14.95 -1.35
CA LYS A 313 8.88 -13.87 -2.25
C LYS A 313 8.36 -14.44 -3.56
N ARG A 314 9.09 -15.39 -4.16
CA ARG A 314 8.70 -16.04 -5.42
C ARG A 314 7.35 -16.76 -5.30
N GLN A 315 7.13 -17.50 -4.21
CA GLN A 315 5.85 -18.17 -3.95
C GLN A 315 4.71 -17.17 -3.70
N LEU A 316 4.95 -16.17 -2.84
CA LEU A 316 4.01 -15.10 -2.55
C LEU A 316 3.54 -14.37 -3.83
N PHE A 317 4.49 -13.99 -4.69
CA PHE A 317 4.20 -13.33 -5.95
C PHE A 317 3.39 -14.25 -6.87
N LYS A 318 3.75 -15.54 -6.96
CA LYS A 318 2.96 -16.52 -7.73
C LYS A 318 1.50 -16.57 -7.26
N HIS A 319 1.24 -16.61 -5.95
CA HIS A 319 -0.12 -16.66 -5.42
C HIS A 319 -0.92 -15.40 -5.76
N LEU A 320 -0.32 -14.22 -5.60
CA LEU A 320 -0.93 -12.94 -5.93
C LEU A 320 -1.20 -12.79 -7.44
N LEU A 321 -0.21 -13.13 -8.28
CA LEU A 321 -0.33 -13.04 -9.74
C LEU A 321 -1.39 -14.02 -10.27
N ASN A 322 -1.49 -15.22 -9.70
CA ASN A 322 -2.56 -16.16 -10.05
C ASN A 322 -3.96 -15.60 -9.74
N LEU A 323 -4.15 -14.93 -8.59
CA LEU A 323 -5.41 -14.27 -8.27
C LEU A 323 -5.67 -13.09 -9.21
N ARG A 324 -4.65 -12.26 -9.45
CA ARG A 324 -4.71 -11.15 -10.41
C ARG A 324 -5.20 -11.62 -11.79
N ASP A 325 -4.62 -12.69 -12.33
CA ASP A 325 -4.94 -13.19 -13.67
C ASP A 325 -6.37 -13.70 -13.76
N GLN A 326 -6.86 -14.39 -12.71
CA GLN A 326 -8.27 -14.80 -12.61
C GLN A 326 -9.20 -13.58 -12.65
N ILE A 327 -8.90 -12.54 -11.87
CA ILE A 327 -9.70 -11.31 -11.79
C ILE A 327 -9.67 -10.58 -13.14
N GLN A 328 -8.47 -10.32 -13.66
CA GLN A 328 -8.24 -9.54 -14.88
C GLN A 328 -8.97 -10.14 -16.09
N THR A 329 -8.88 -11.47 -16.26
CA THR A 329 -9.57 -12.19 -17.34
C THR A 329 -11.08 -11.99 -17.31
N ASN A 330 -11.65 -11.88 -16.10
CA ASN A 330 -13.09 -11.77 -15.91
C ASN A 330 -13.58 -10.33 -16.02
N ILE A 331 -12.82 -9.35 -15.53
CA ILE A 331 -13.32 -7.98 -15.38
C ILE A 331 -12.89 -7.02 -16.49
N LEU A 332 -11.76 -7.21 -17.18
CA LEU A 332 -11.28 -6.25 -18.18
C LEU A 332 -11.70 -6.63 -19.60
N ALA A 333 -12.21 -5.64 -20.35
CA ALA A 333 -12.74 -5.81 -21.71
C ALA A 333 -11.69 -6.18 -22.76
#